data_AF-A0A8D8L1Q5-F1
#
_entry.id   AF-A0A8D8L1Q5-F1
#
_cell.length_a   1.000
_cell.length_b   1.000
_cell.length_c   1.000
_cell.angle_alpha   90.00
_cell.angle_beta   90.00
_cell.angle_gamma   90.00
#
_symmetry.space_group_name_H-M   'P 1'
#
loop_
_entity.id
_entity.type
_entity.pdbx_description
1 polymer ?
#
loop_
_entity_poly.entity_id
_entity_poly.type
_entity_poly.pdbx_seq_one_letter_code
_entity_poly.pdbx_strand_id
1 'polypeptide(L)'
;YYMLEVHYDNPRAKRVLDHSGFRMHYTRHVRQHDAGMMISGVSISDTQMIPPGQKLYRNVGICGPSCTGAVFPENGINIVSAALHSHVAGRKMKLRHVRDGKELPRIVEDD
;
A
#
# COMPACT_ATOMS: atom_id res chain seq x y z
N TYR A 1 0.54 17.04 -16.04
CA TYR A 1 -0.47 17.45 -15.05
C TYR A 1 -0.33 16.58 -13.81
N TYR A 2 -0.66 17.09 -12.63
CA TYR A 2 -0.73 16.30 -11.40
C TYR A 2 -2.18 16.28 -10.90
N MET A 3 -2.63 15.14 -10.39
CA MET A 3 -3.92 15.01 -9.71
C MET A 3 -3.67 14.97 -8.20
N LEU A 4 -4.37 15.83 -7.47
CA LEU A 4 -4.39 15.80 -6.00
C LEU A 4 -5.75 15.25 -5.56
N GLU A 5 -5.73 14.21 -4.75
CA GLU A 5 -6.90 13.65 -4.09
C GLU A 5 -6.74 13.85 -2.57
N VAL A 6 -7.76 14.41 -1.93
CA VAL A 6 -7.77 14.68 -0.48
C VAL A 6 -8.99 13.99 0.13
N HIS A 7 -8.76 13.15 1.14
CA HIS A 7 -9.81 12.48 1.89
C HIS A 7 -10.22 13.31 3.12
N TYR A 8 -11.45 13.82 3.13
CA TYR A 8 -12.02 14.57 4.26
C TYR A 8 -12.98 13.70 5.08
N ASP A 9 -12.60 13.38 6.32
CA ASP A 9 -13.52 12.80 7.30
C ASP A 9 -14.20 13.94 8.10
N ASN A 10 -15.45 14.25 7.77
CA ASN A 10 -16.19 15.40 8.32
C ASN A 10 -17.52 14.96 9.00
N PRO A 11 -17.47 14.22 10.11
CA PRO A 11 -18.66 13.62 10.74
C PRO A 11 -19.65 14.64 11.30
N ARG A 12 -19.21 15.89 11.51
CA ARG A 12 -20.06 17.00 12.02
C ARG A 12 -20.54 17.95 10.92
N ALA A 13 -20.33 17.60 9.65
CA ALA A 13 -20.72 18.38 8.48
C ALA A 13 -20.33 19.86 8.60
N LYS A 14 -19.13 20.14 9.13
CA LYS A 14 -18.65 21.51 9.28
C LYS A 14 -18.40 22.11 7.90
N ARG A 15 -18.78 23.37 7.73
CA ARG A 15 -18.40 24.17 6.56
C ARG A 15 -17.05 24.82 6.81
N VAL A 16 -16.05 24.43 6.03
CA VAL A 16 -14.66 24.89 6.15
C VAL A 16 -14.14 25.27 4.78
N LEU A 17 -13.36 26.36 4.70
CA LEU A 17 -12.53 26.67 3.55
C LEU A 17 -11.18 25.97 3.74
N ASP A 18 -10.82 25.07 2.84
CA ASP A 18 -9.58 24.31 2.91
C ASP A 18 -8.65 24.64 1.74
N HIS A 19 -7.35 24.71 2.04
CA HIS A 19 -6.27 24.93 1.07
C HIS A 19 -5.15 23.89 1.29
N SER A 20 -5.52 22.67 1.69
CA SER A 20 -4.56 21.60 1.94
C SER A 20 -3.92 21.09 0.65
N GLY A 21 -2.72 20.54 0.77
CA GLY A 21 -1.98 19.95 -0.33
C GLY A 21 -0.61 19.46 0.10
N PHE A 22 0.26 19.17 -0.86
CA PHE A 22 1.65 18.79 -0.61
C PHE A 22 2.62 19.72 -1.32
N ARG A 23 3.86 19.77 -0.81
CA ARG A 23 4.99 20.46 -1.45
C ARG A 23 5.95 19.43 -2.02
N MET A 24 6.21 19.49 -3.32
CA MET A 24 7.23 18.66 -3.96
C MET A 24 8.58 19.35 -3.97
N HIS A 25 9.61 18.62 -3.54
CA HIS A 25 11.00 19.03 -3.66
C HIS A 25 11.67 18.15 -4.71
N TYR A 26 12.20 18.75 -5.78
CA TYR A 26 12.78 18.02 -6.91
C TYR A 26 14.09 18.67 -7.38
N THR A 27 14.87 17.92 -8.17
CA THR A 27 16.13 18.35 -8.79
C THR A 27 16.08 18.14 -10.29
N ARG A 28 16.87 18.93 -11.04
CA ARG A 28 17.05 18.73 -12.49
C ARG A 28 18.06 17.62 -12.82
N HIS A 29 18.86 17.19 -11.85
CA HIS A 29 19.88 16.15 -12.04
C HIS A 29 19.29 14.78 -11.75
N VAL A 30 19.28 13.91 -12.76
CA VAL A 30 18.83 12.53 -12.63
C VAL A 30 19.77 11.76 -11.70
N ARG A 31 19.20 10.92 -10.83
CA ARG A 31 19.94 10.06 -9.92
C ARG A 31 20.17 8.69 -10.56
N GLN A 32 21.04 7.88 -9.98
CA GLN A 32 21.40 6.57 -10.51
C GLN A 32 20.21 5.60 -10.67
N HIS A 33 19.19 5.71 -9.81
CA HIS A 33 18.03 4.81 -9.81
C HIS A 33 16.72 5.60 -9.83
N ASP A 34 15.78 5.12 -10.64
CA ASP A 34 14.39 5.55 -10.60
C ASP A 34 13.68 4.91 -9.40
N ALA A 35 12.84 5.71 -8.73
CA ALA A 35 11.99 5.24 -7.65
C ALA A 35 10.57 5.03 -8.17
N GLY A 36 9.96 3.91 -7.78
CA GLY A 36 8.56 3.60 -8.03
C GLY A 36 7.81 3.37 -6.72
N MET A 37 6.48 3.49 -6.77
CA MET A 37 5.59 3.07 -5.70
C MET A 37 4.72 1.93 -6.20
N MET A 38 4.65 0.86 -5.43
CA MET A 38 3.75 -0.26 -5.68
C MET A 38 2.75 -0.38 -4.53
N ILE A 39 1.50 -0.63 -4.86
CA ILE A 39 0.46 -0.93 -3.89
C ILE A 39 0.20 -2.43 -3.97
N SER A 40 0.36 -3.12 -2.85
CA SER A 40 0.09 -4.55 -2.72
C SER A 40 -0.83 -4.77 -1.54
N GLY A 41 -1.88 -5.56 -1.74
CA GLY A 41 -2.91 -5.78 -0.74
C GLY A 41 -4.14 -6.40 -1.36
N VAL A 42 -5.27 -6.27 -0.66
CA VAL A 42 -6.56 -6.71 -1.18
C VAL A 42 -7.20 -5.54 -1.93
N SER A 43 -7.70 -5.82 -3.14
CA SER A 43 -8.44 -4.83 -3.91
C SER A 43 -9.69 -4.38 -3.16
N ILE A 44 -10.03 -3.10 -3.32
CA ILE A 44 -11.27 -2.53 -2.80
C ILE A 44 -12.40 -3.06 -3.69
N SER A 45 -13.22 -3.97 -3.15
CA SER A 45 -14.38 -4.53 -3.85
C SER A 45 -15.47 -4.93 -2.87
N ASP A 46 -16.71 -5.02 -3.35
CA ASP A 46 -17.86 -5.46 -2.54
C ASP A 46 -17.75 -6.92 -2.07
N THR A 47 -16.85 -7.69 -2.68
CA THR A 47 -16.57 -9.08 -2.31
C THR A 47 -15.53 -9.19 -1.19
N GLN A 48 -14.88 -8.09 -0.82
CA GLN A 48 -13.93 -8.05 0.29
C GLN A 48 -14.67 -7.68 1.57
N MET A 49 -15.00 -8.68 2.40
CA MET A 49 -15.80 -8.46 3.62
C MET A 49 -15.11 -9.05 4.85
N ILE A 50 -15.21 -8.32 5.97
CA ILE A 50 -14.93 -8.86 7.31
C ILE A 50 -16.28 -9.19 7.94
N PRO A 51 -16.58 -10.46 8.25
CA PRO A 51 -17.82 -10.80 8.92
C PRO A 51 -17.95 -10.04 10.27
N PRO A 52 -19.17 -9.65 10.68
CA PRO A 52 -19.37 -8.98 11.96
C PRO A 52 -19.02 -9.89 13.15
N GLY A 53 -18.55 -9.29 14.25
CA GLY A 53 -18.25 -9.98 15.51
C GLY A 53 -16.94 -10.80 15.53
N GLN A 54 -16.13 -10.76 14.47
CA GLN A 54 -14.86 -11.48 14.44
C GLN A 54 -13.83 -10.82 15.38
N LYS A 55 -13.29 -11.61 16.33
CA LYS A 55 -12.18 -11.15 17.20
C LYS A 55 -10.89 -10.96 16.42
N LEU A 56 -10.65 -11.83 15.43
CA LEU A 56 -9.52 -11.77 14.53
C LEU A 56 -9.93 -12.39 13.20
N TYR A 57 -9.77 -11.64 12.10
CA TYR A 57 -10.06 -12.10 10.76
C TYR A 57 -8.93 -11.69 9.82
N ARG A 58 -8.51 -12.59 8.93
CA ARG A 58 -7.37 -12.36 8.04
C ARG A 58 -7.82 -12.23 6.59
N ASN A 59 -7.65 -11.03 6.04
CA ASN A 59 -7.73 -10.78 4.60
C ASN A 59 -6.34 -10.91 3.98
N VAL A 60 -6.24 -11.54 2.80
CA VAL A 60 -4.96 -11.78 2.11
C VAL A 60 -5.09 -11.40 0.64
N GLY A 61 -4.22 -10.50 0.19
CA GLY A 61 -4.02 -10.21 -1.22
C GLY A 61 -2.71 -10.86 -1.69
N ILE A 62 -2.69 -11.37 -2.92
CA ILE A 62 -1.56 -12.13 -3.45
C ILE A 62 -1.20 -11.60 -4.84
N CYS A 63 0.03 -11.10 -4.99
CA CYS A 63 0.68 -10.95 -6.28
C CYS A 63 1.56 -12.20 -6.51
N GLY A 64 1.05 -13.16 -7.26
CA GLY A 64 1.75 -14.42 -7.55
C GLY A 64 2.84 -14.27 -8.62
N PRO A 65 3.51 -15.37 -9.02
CA PRO A 65 4.63 -15.33 -9.97
C PRO A 65 4.30 -14.67 -11.32
N SER A 66 3.07 -14.86 -11.82
CA SER A 66 2.61 -14.21 -13.05
C SER A 66 2.49 -12.69 -12.91
N CYS A 67 2.08 -12.21 -11.74
CA CYS A 67 2.01 -10.78 -11.42
C CYS A 67 3.42 -10.20 -11.33
N THR A 68 4.29 -10.76 -10.48
CA THR A 68 5.67 -10.26 -10.32
C THR A 68 6.50 -10.37 -11.59
N GLY A 69 6.34 -11.44 -12.37
CA GLY A 69 7.05 -11.63 -13.64
C GLY A 69 6.59 -10.68 -14.75
N ALA A 70 5.38 -10.14 -14.66
CA ALA A 70 4.90 -9.12 -15.60
C ALA A 70 5.35 -7.70 -15.24
N VAL A 71 5.58 -7.40 -13.96
CA VAL A 71 5.81 -6.02 -13.48
C VAL A 71 7.24 -5.73 -13.05
N PHE A 72 8.03 -6.75 -12.68
CA PHE A 72 9.41 -6.56 -12.23
C PHE A 72 10.42 -6.93 -13.30
N PRO A 73 11.56 -6.22 -13.38
CA PRO A 73 12.66 -6.60 -14.24
C PRO A 73 13.31 -7.90 -13.75
N GLU A 74 14.07 -8.56 -14.62
CA GLU A 74 14.69 -9.87 -14.34
C GLU A 74 15.63 -9.85 -13.13
N ASN A 75 16.32 -8.72 -12.90
CA ASN A 75 17.20 -8.52 -11.74
C ASN A 75 16.45 -8.11 -10.45
N GLY A 76 15.12 -8.00 -10.51
CA GLY A 76 14.27 -7.64 -9.38
C GLY A 76 14.29 -6.16 -9.01
N ILE A 77 13.76 -5.86 -7.83
CA ILE A 77 13.65 -4.50 -7.29
C ILE A 77 14.20 -4.42 -5.87
N ASN A 78 14.57 -3.21 -5.45
CA ASN A 78 14.97 -2.93 -4.08
C ASN A 78 13.86 -2.16 -3.35
N ILE A 79 13.28 -2.77 -2.31
CA ILE A 79 12.29 -2.10 -1.46
C ILE A 79 13.04 -1.33 -0.37
N VAL A 80 12.99 0.00 -0.44
CA VAL A 80 13.70 0.90 0.49
C VAL A 80 12.79 1.54 1.54
N SER A 81 11.48 1.49 1.32
CA SER A 81 10.47 2.03 2.22
C SER A 81 9.15 1.31 2.02
N ALA A 82 8.35 1.23 3.08
CA ALA A 82 7.01 0.65 3.07
C ALA A 82 6.11 1.43 4.01
N ALA A 83 4.84 1.59 3.62
CA ALA A 83 3.79 2.16 4.45
C ALA A 83 2.62 1.19 4.50
N LEU A 84 2.15 0.89 5.71
CA LEU A 84 0.97 0.06 5.95
C LEU A 84 -0.27 0.97 6.02
N HIS A 85 -1.38 0.54 5.41
CA HIS A 85 -2.62 1.32 5.39
C HIS A 85 -3.84 0.43 5.60
N SER A 86 -4.71 0.81 6.54
CA SER A 86 -6.01 0.20 6.77
C SER A 86 -7.00 1.22 7.34
N HIS A 87 -8.30 0.89 7.31
CA HIS A 87 -9.33 1.64 8.01
C HIS A 87 -9.45 1.19 9.48
N VAL A 88 -10.50 1.65 10.17
CA VAL A 88 -10.70 1.50 11.63
C VAL A 88 -10.72 0.06 12.14
N ALA A 89 -11.02 -0.93 11.28
CA ALA A 89 -11.04 -2.35 11.65
C ALA A 89 -9.67 -3.03 11.61
N GLY A 90 -8.64 -2.39 11.05
CA GLY A 90 -7.28 -2.92 10.98
C GLY A 90 -6.66 -3.14 12.36
N ARG A 91 -5.94 -4.25 12.54
CA ARG A 91 -5.27 -4.60 13.81
C ARG A 91 -3.83 -5.04 13.62
N LYS A 92 -3.56 -5.80 12.55
CA LYS A 92 -2.24 -6.33 12.23
C LYS A 92 -2.07 -6.31 10.73
N MET A 93 -0.87 -6.00 10.25
CA MET A 93 -0.56 -6.00 8.83
C MET A 93 0.88 -6.44 8.60
N LYS A 94 1.09 -7.25 7.56
CA LYS A 94 2.42 -7.67 7.15
C LYS A 94 2.51 -7.84 5.64
N LEU A 95 3.66 -7.49 5.08
CA LEU A 95 4.01 -7.82 3.70
C LEU A 95 5.01 -8.98 3.70
N ARG A 96 4.54 -10.13 3.20
CA ARG A 96 5.31 -11.37 3.13
C ARG A 96 5.91 -11.50 1.73
N HIS A 97 7.19 -11.86 1.67
CA HIS A 97 7.88 -12.21 0.44
C HIS A 97 8.08 -13.72 0.44
N VAL A 98 7.53 -14.41 -0.57
CA VAL A 98 7.67 -15.86 -0.73
C VAL A 98 8.38 -16.14 -2.04
N ARG A 99 9.42 -16.97 -2.01
CA ARG A 99 10.19 -17.40 -3.17
C ARG A 99 10.35 -18.91 -3.10
N ASP A 100 9.96 -19.61 -4.17
CA ASP A 100 10.04 -21.07 -4.27
C ASP A 100 9.41 -21.80 -3.07
N GLY A 101 8.25 -21.32 -2.63
CA GLY A 101 7.51 -21.88 -1.49
C GLY A 101 8.08 -21.53 -0.11
N LYS A 102 9.21 -20.83 -0.04
CA LYS A 102 9.84 -20.39 1.21
C LYS A 102 9.55 -18.92 1.49
N GLU A 103 9.02 -18.64 2.68
CA GLU A 103 8.92 -17.26 3.16
C GLU A 103 10.31 -16.72 3.52
N LEU A 104 10.63 -15.58 2.95
CA LEU A 104 11.82 -14.79 3.23
C LEU A 104 11.51 -13.79 4.36
N PRO A 105 12.52 -13.07 4.90
CA PRO A 105 12.27 -12.04 5.89
C PRO A 105 11.16 -11.07 5.48
N ARG A 106 10.28 -10.75 6.44
CA ARG A 106 9.14 -9.87 6.22
C ARG A 106 9.64 -8.49 5.78
N ILE A 107 9.00 -7.92 4.75
CA ILE A 107 9.40 -6.61 4.22
C ILE A 107 8.98 -5.50 5.19
N VAL A 108 7.77 -5.62 5.75
CA VAL A 108 7.24 -4.76 6.81
C VAL A 108 6.22 -5.55 7.62
N GLU A 109 6.14 -5.26 8.92
CA GLU A 109 5.19 -5.90 9.83
C GLU A 109 4.82 -4.95 10.99
N ASP A 110 3.54 -4.97 11.33
CA ASP A 110 2.95 -4.36 12.53
C ASP A 110 1.95 -5.37 13.12
N ASP A 111 2.11 -5.70 14.41
CA ASP A 111 1.48 -6.84 15.10
C ASP A 111 0.59 -6.40 16.28
#